data_AF-A0A2D6JG96-F1
#
_entry.id   AF-A0A2D6JG96-F1
#
_cell.length_a   1.000
_cell.length_b   1.000
_cell.length_c   1.000
_cell.angle_alpha   90.00
_cell.angle_beta   90.00
_cell.angle_gamma   90.00
#
_symmetry.space_group_name_H-M   'P 1'
#
loop_
_entity.id
_entity.type
_entity.pdbx_description
1 polymer ?
#
loop_
_entity_poly.entity_id
_entity_poly.type
_entity_poly.pdbx_seq_one_letter_code
_entity_poly.pdbx_strand_id
1 'polypeptide(L)'
;MKSAVLFANTGVLDFLELRTSIVRIPEVIAKLKEAQTFLDRAIKDAPDLIQFITSDDQVFWSRKRIRQIAVGIVQLGLYERYVKRYGEAAHLLASDKEENPVQVLSGKMRLGEYVINLAMREDDKSKVVSMEDQALLSKGISMPDFQLFQKDQEGFFVLVEEGKKQALNDLLMKLRDEKNTKQFVNIGPGQSISGSALNELVDKELNIMESIDLDPMLSWFWDISSPYCYQLAN
;
A
#
# COMPACT_ATOMS: atom_id res chain seq x y z
N MET A 1 11.63 10.01 -17.46
CA MET A 1 10.17 10.19 -17.33
C MET A 1 9.86 10.30 -15.84
N LYS A 2 9.06 11.27 -15.41
CA LYS A 2 8.73 11.40 -13.98
C LYS A 2 7.69 10.34 -13.63
N SER A 3 7.97 9.54 -12.61
CA SER A 3 7.01 8.61 -12.02
C SER A 3 6.53 9.12 -10.67
N ALA A 4 5.27 8.81 -10.37
CA ALA A 4 4.71 8.89 -9.03
C ALA A 4 4.48 7.47 -8.51
N VAL A 5 4.65 7.28 -7.22
CA VAL A 5 4.43 6.00 -6.56
C VAL A 5 3.18 6.10 -5.71
N LEU A 6 2.28 5.13 -5.84
CA LEU A 6 1.03 5.01 -5.12
C LEU A 6 1.15 3.92 -4.05
N PHE A 7 0.81 4.26 -2.81
CA PHE A 7 0.61 3.30 -1.73
C PHE A 7 -0.88 3.04 -1.58
N ALA A 8 -1.34 1.90 -2.11
CA ALA A 8 -2.73 1.48 -1.99
C ALA A 8 -3.08 1.05 -0.56
N ASN A 9 -4.39 0.93 -0.30
CA ASN A 9 -4.94 0.56 1.00
C ASN A 9 -4.75 -0.94 1.32
N THR A 10 -5.19 -1.32 2.52
CA THR A 10 -4.94 -2.60 3.22
C THR A 10 -5.28 -3.91 2.49
N GLY A 11 -5.91 -3.89 1.32
CA GLY A 11 -6.32 -5.11 0.59
C GLY A 11 -5.21 -5.76 -0.25
N VAL A 12 -3.97 -5.31 -0.10
CA VAL A 12 -2.79 -5.78 -0.85
C VAL A 12 -2.46 -7.26 -0.57
N LEU A 13 -2.94 -7.83 0.53
CA LEU A 13 -2.54 -9.15 1.03
C LEU A 13 -3.74 -10.07 1.31
N ASP A 14 -4.86 -9.87 0.64
CA ASP A 14 -6.11 -10.55 1.00
C ASP A 14 -6.09 -12.06 0.71
N PHE A 15 -5.20 -12.52 -0.18
CA PHE A 15 -5.11 -13.91 -0.63
C PHE A 15 -3.82 -14.58 -0.17
N LEU A 16 -3.94 -15.81 0.32
CA LEU A 16 -2.81 -16.62 0.79
C LEU A 16 -1.73 -16.79 -0.29
N GLU A 17 -2.09 -17.02 -1.55
CA GLU A 17 -1.13 -17.22 -2.63
C GLU A 17 -0.23 -16.00 -2.80
N LEU A 18 -0.83 -14.79 -2.84
CA LEU A 18 -0.08 -13.53 -2.91
C LEU A 18 0.85 -13.37 -1.70
N ARG A 19 0.34 -13.69 -0.51
CA ARG A 19 1.11 -13.63 0.73
C ARG A 19 2.29 -14.60 0.74
N THR A 20 2.12 -15.82 0.22
CA THR A 20 3.23 -16.78 0.11
C THR A 20 4.27 -16.36 -0.93
N SER A 21 3.85 -15.74 -2.04
CA SER A 21 4.77 -15.20 -3.05
C SER A 21 5.53 -13.98 -2.55
N ILE A 22 4.87 -13.06 -1.83
CA ILE A 22 5.49 -11.80 -1.42
C ILE A 22 6.60 -11.98 -0.39
N VAL A 23 6.46 -12.96 0.51
CA VAL A 23 7.51 -13.29 1.49
C VAL A 23 8.72 -13.96 0.87
N ARG A 24 8.74 -14.24 -0.45
CA ARG A 24 9.96 -14.70 -1.15
C ARG A 24 10.82 -13.54 -1.63
N ILE A 25 10.29 -12.31 -1.60
CA ILE A 25 11.02 -11.11 -2.03
C ILE A 25 12.03 -10.71 -0.92
N PRO A 26 13.34 -10.64 -1.20
CA PRO A 26 14.35 -10.41 -0.17
C PRO A 26 14.16 -9.12 0.63
N GLU A 27 13.83 -8.01 -0.04
CA GLU A 27 13.58 -6.72 0.60
C GLU A 27 12.37 -6.78 1.56
N VAL A 28 11.33 -7.53 1.18
CA VAL A 28 10.15 -7.74 2.03
C VAL A 28 10.52 -8.56 3.26
N ILE A 29 11.25 -9.68 3.11
CA ILE A 29 11.72 -10.48 4.26
C ILE A 29 12.59 -9.65 5.20
N ALA A 30 13.53 -8.88 4.65
CA ALA A 30 14.42 -8.05 5.45
C ALA A 30 13.63 -7.04 6.27
N LYS A 31 12.64 -6.36 5.66
CA LYS A 31 11.80 -5.38 6.34
C LYS A 31 10.88 -6.03 7.39
N LEU A 32 10.35 -7.22 7.11
CA LEU A 32 9.54 -8.00 8.07
C LEU A 32 10.36 -8.38 9.31
N LYS A 33 11.60 -8.86 9.12
CA LYS A 33 12.50 -9.19 10.23
C LYS A 33 12.87 -7.96 11.05
N GLU A 34 13.13 -6.83 10.39
CA GLU A 34 13.40 -5.56 11.06
C GLU A 34 12.20 -5.14 11.92
N ALA A 35 10.99 -5.17 11.35
CA ALA A 35 9.74 -4.84 12.04
C ALA A 35 9.42 -5.78 13.20
N GLN A 36 9.72 -7.08 13.08
CA GLN A 36 9.53 -8.07 14.14
C GLN A 36 10.22 -7.64 15.43
N THR A 37 11.44 -7.10 15.34
CA THR A 37 12.20 -6.69 16.53
C THR A 37 11.51 -5.59 17.34
N PHE A 38 10.72 -4.72 16.69
CA PHE A 38 9.94 -3.68 17.35
C PHE A 38 8.62 -4.25 17.87
N LEU A 39 8.00 -5.17 17.12
CA LEU A 39 6.76 -5.81 17.49
C LEU A 39 6.91 -6.66 18.75
N ASP A 40 7.99 -7.44 18.86
CA ASP A 40 8.31 -8.29 20.02
C ASP A 40 8.52 -7.47 21.30
N ARG A 41 8.97 -6.22 21.16
CA ARG A 41 9.12 -5.29 22.30
C ARG A 41 7.80 -4.65 22.69
N ALA A 42 6.90 -4.46 21.73
CA ALA A 42 5.61 -3.83 21.95
C ALA A 42 4.62 -4.84 22.56
N ILE A 43 4.46 -6.01 21.94
CA ILE A 43 3.42 -6.98 22.29
C ILE A 43 4.08 -8.21 22.90
N LYS A 44 3.69 -8.54 24.14
CA LYS A 44 4.04 -9.82 24.74
C LYS A 44 3.42 -10.96 23.91
N ASP A 45 4.23 -11.95 23.54
CA ASP A 45 3.81 -13.08 22.71
C ASP A 45 3.30 -12.65 21.32
N ALA A 46 3.95 -11.63 20.74
CA ALA A 46 3.72 -11.22 19.36
C ALA A 46 3.84 -12.42 18.39
N PRO A 47 2.96 -12.55 17.39
CA PRO A 47 3.15 -13.56 16.35
C PRO A 47 4.40 -13.24 15.53
N ASP A 48 5.08 -14.27 15.03
CA ASP A 48 6.07 -14.11 13.99
C ASP A 48 5.38 -13.60 12.71
N LEU A 49 5.83 -12.45 12.20
CA LEU A 49 5.21 -11.75 11.08
C LEU A 49 5.28 -12.56 9.78
N ILE A 50 6.35 -13.35 9.57
CA ILE A 50 6.48 -14.17 8.37
C ILE A 50 5.48 -15.32 8.43
N GLN A 51 5.43 -16.04 9.56
CA GLN A 51 4.44 -17.10 9.79
C GLN A 51 3.01 -16.57 9.75
N PHE A 52 2.78 -15.37 10.29
CA PHE A 52 1.47 -14.73 10.26
C PHE A 52 1.04 -14.39 8.84
N ILE A 53 1.92 -13.80 8.02
CA ILE A 53 1.62 -13.51 6.62
C ILE A 53 1.34 -14.80 5.84
N THR A 54 2.01 -15.92 6.13
CA THR A 54 1.75 -17.20 5.45
C THR A 54 0.69 -18.07 6.12
N SER A 55 0.03 -17.59 7.18
CA SER A 55 -1.07 -18.30 7.83
C SER A 55 -2.33 -18.35 6.97
N ASP A 56 -3.26 -19.25 7.25
CA ASP A 56 -4.55 -19.30 6.55
C ASP A 56 -5.30 -17.95 6.62
N ASP A 57 -6.22 -17.74 5.69
CA ASP A 57 -6.97 -16.49 5.60
C ASP A 57 -7.71 -16.19 6.91
N GLN A 58 -8.32 -17.18 7.55
CA GLN A 58 -9.08 -16.95 8.78
C GLN A 58 -8.18 -16.38 9.89
N VAL A 59 -6.99 -16.94 10.10
CA VAL A 59 -6.01 -16.44 11.06
C VAL A 59 -5.54 -15.04 10.68
N PHE A 60 -5.23 -14.81 9.41
CA PHE A 60 -4.77 -13.50 8.92
C PHE A 60 -5.82 -12.39 9.11
N TRP A 61 -7.09 -12.70 8.80
CA TRP A 61 -8.21 -11.79 8.97
C TRP A 61 -8.58 -11.56 10.43
N SER A 62 -8.31 -12.52 11.32
CA SER A 62 -8.63 -12.41 12.75
C SER A 62 -7.81 -11.36 13.50
N ARG A 63 -6.61 -11.00 13.01
CA ARG A 63 -5.69 -10.06 13.69
C ARG A 63 -5.52 -8.76 12.90
N LYS A 64 -6.58 -7.94 12.85
CA LYS A 64 -6.63 -6.68 12.09
C LYS A 64 -5.37 -5.79 12.27
N ARG A 65 -4.93 -5.58 13.51
CA ARG A 65 -3.75 -4.74 13.83
C ARG A 65 -2.45 -5.31 13.27
N ILE A 66 -2.19 -6.59 13.53
CA ILE A 66 -0.99 -7.27 13.01
C ILE A 66 -1.01 -7.30 11.48
N ARG A 67 -2.20 -7.45 10.88
CA ARG A 67 -2.37 -7.33 9.43
C ARG A 67 -2.03 -5.93 8.91
N GLN A 68 -2.53 -4.87 9.53
CA GLN A 68 -2.21 -3.49 9.12
C GLN A 68 -0.70 -3.25 9.16
N ILE A 69 -0.02 -3.70 10.23
CA ILE A 69 1.44 -3.67 10.34
C ILE A 69 2.06 -4.44 9.18
N ALA A 70 1.69 -5.72 9.01
CA ALA A 70 2.23 -6.57 7.95
C ALA A 70 2.10 -5.95 6.56
N VAL A 71 0.94 -5.39 6.21
CA VAL A 71 0.71 -4.72 4.92
C VAL A 71 1.64 -3.51 4.76
N GLY A 72 1.70 -2.62 5.75
CA GLY A 72 2.57 -1.43 5.67
C GLY A 72 4.05 -1.81 5.53
N ILE A 73 4.50 -2.83 6.27
CA ILE A 73 5.88 -3.35 6.21
C ILE A 73 6.19 -3.98 4.85
N VAL A 74 5.25 -4.74 4.30
CA VAL A 74 5.39 -5.32 2.96
C VAL A 74 5.49 -4.21 1.91
N GLN A 75 4.66 -3.17 1.99
CA GLN A 75 4.74 -2.02 1.08
C GLN A 75 6.08 -1.29 1.18
N LEU A 76 6.63 -1.10 2.38
CA LEU A 76 7.96 -0.54 2.57
C LEU A 76 9.06 -1.41 1.91
N GLY A 77 8.98 -2.74 2.05
CA GLY A 77 9.90 -3.66 1.39
C GLY A 77 9.79 -3.64 -0.14
N LEU A 78 8.58 -3.61 -0.68
CA LEU A 78 8.34 -3.47 -2.12
C LEU A 78 8.84 -2.13 -2.65
N TYR A 79 8.64 -1.04 -1.91
CA TYR A 79 9.16 0.27 -2.28
C TYR A 79 10.70 0.29 -2.27
N GLU A 80 11.34 -0.31 -1.26
CA GLU A 80 12.80 -0.42 -1.21
C GLU A 80 13.35 -1.14 -2.44
N ARG A 81 12.67 -2.23 -2.85
CA ARG A 81 13.00 -2.96 -4.08
C ARG A 81 12.81 -2.10 -5.34
N TYR A 82 11.69 -1.38 -5.43
CA TYR A 82 11.42 -0.45 -6.52
C TYR A 82 12.55 0.59 -6.63
N VAL A 83 12.93 1.23 -5.51
CA VAL A 83 13.98 2.26 -5.48
C VAL A 83 15.33 1.70 -5.93
N LYS A 84 15.70 0.50 -5.46
CA LYS A 84 16.95 -0.16 -5.89
C LYS A 84 17.03 -0.36 -7.41
N ARG A 85 15.89 -0.53 -8.08
CA ARG A 85 15.83 -0.86 -9.50
C ARG A 85 15.59 0.37 -10.40
N TYR A 86 14.74 1.29 -9.97
CA TYR A 86 14.24 2.40 -10.78
C TYR A 86 14.64 3.77 -10.25
N GLY A 87 15.30 3.83 -9.10
CA GLY A 87 15.56 5.06 -8.38
C GLY A 87 14.34 5.55 -7.61
N GLU A 88 14.53 6.62 -6.85
CA GLU A 88 13.47 7.18 -6.01
C GLU A 88 12.45 7.96 -6.84
N ALA A 89 11.17 7.79 -6.50
CA ALA A 89 10.10 8.53 -7.15
C ALA A 89 10.13 10.02 -6.78
N ALA A 90 9.65 10.87 -7.69
CA ALA A 90 9.55 12.31 -7.45
C ALA A 90 8.37 12.65 -6.53
N HIS A 91 7.31 11.83 -6.59
CA HIS A 91 6.07 12.04 -5.85
C HIS A 91 5.59 10.72 -5.25
N LEU A 92 5.05 10.77 -4.03
CA LEU A 92 4.32 9.67 -3.42
C LEU A 92 2.87 10.07 -3.23
N LEU A 93 1.96 9.17 -3.55
CA LEU A 93 0.53 9.26 -3.31
C LEU A 93 0.17 8.18 -2.32
N ALA A 94 -0.58 8.53 -1.28
CA ALA A 94 -0.97 7.53 -0.30
C ALA A 94 -2.21 7.97 0.47
N SER A 95 -2.95 7.00 1.01
CA SER A 95 -4.20 7.32 1.71
C SER A 95 -3.93 8.17 2.96
N ASP A 96 -4.84 9.09 3.27
CA ASP A 96 -4.82 9.96 4.45
C ASP A 96 -5.04 9.21 5.78
N LYS A 97 -4.94 7.88 5.79
CA LYS A 97 -4.98 7.12 7.03
C LYS A 97 -3.70 7.38 7.81
N GLU A 98 -3.84 7.59 9.11
CA GLU A 98 -2.72 7.75 10.03
C GLU A 98 -1.76 6.53 10.05
N GLU A 99 -2.18 5.42 9.44
CA GLU A 99 -1.47 4.12 9.37
C GLU A 99 -0.62 3.96 8.11
N ASN A 100 -0.42 5.03 7.37
CA ASN A 100 0.20 5.00 6.07
C ASN A 100 1.74 4.86 6.17
N PRO A 101 2.35 3.87 5.50
CA PRO A 101 3.80 3.65 5.53
C PRO A 101 4.61 4.82 4.95
N VAL A 102 4.02 5.74 4.17
CA VAL A 102 4.71 6.94 3.66
C VAL A 102 5.20 7.86 4.80
N GLN A 103 4.63 7.79 6.00
CA GLN A 103 5.17 8.52 7.15
C GLN A 103 6.59 8.07 7.51
N VAL A 104 6.92 6.80 7.29
CA VAL A 104 8.27 6.27 7.47
C VAL A 104 9.20 6.79 6.38
N LEU A 105 8.73 6.82 5.13
CA LEU A 105 9.52 7.29 3.99
C LEU A 105 9.77 8.81 3.99
N SER A 106 8.85 9.58 4.56
CA SER A 106 8.98 11.03 4.73
C SER A 106 9.86 11.43 5.91
N GLY A 107 10.33 10.48 6.72
CA GLY A 107 11.10 10.76 7.93
C GLY A 107 10.27 11.39 9.06
N LYS A 108 8.95 11.55 8.88
CA LYS A 108 8.02 12.02 9.92
C LYS A 108 7.91 11.03 11.08
N MET A 109 8.13 9.74 10.81
CA MET A 109 8.05 8.67 11.79
C MET A 109 9.16 7.64 11.56
N ARG A 110 9.78 7.13 12.63
CA ARG A 110 10.73 6.01 12.50
C ARG A 110 9.98 4.69 12.33
N LEU A 111 10.60 3.70 11.69
CA LEU A 111 10.00 2.38 11.52
C LEU A 111 9.52 1.75 12.85
N GLY A 112 10.34 1.86 13.89
CA GLY A 112 9.97 1.34 15.21
C GLY A 112 8.77 2.05 15.81
N GLU A 113 8.68 3.38 15.67
CA GLU A 113 7.53 4.17 16.11
C GLU A 113 6.27 3.77 15.33
N TYR A 114 6.39 3.56 14.02
CA TYR A 114 5.29 3.08 13.18
C TYR A 114 4.72 1.75 13.66
N VAL A 115 5.60 0.76 13.90
CA VAL A 115 5.18 -0.57 14.38
C VAL A 115 4.55 -0.47 15.77
N ILE A 116 5.18 0.26 16.69
CA ILE A 116 4.70 0.40 18.08
C ILE A 116 3.37 1.14 18.13
N ASN A 117 3.22 2.24 17.40
CA ASN A 117 1.98 3.02 17.37
C ASN A 117 0.80 2.19 16.87
N LEU A 118 1.00 1.41 15.81
CA LEU A 118 -0.04 0.51 15.29
C LEU A 118 -0.35 -0.64 16.25
N ALA A 119 0.67 -1.21 16.89
CA ALA A 119 0.51 -2.29 17.86
C ALA A 119 -0.29 -1.85 19.09
N MET A 120 -0.03 -0.63 19.57
CA MET A 120 -0.57 -0.08 20.82
C MET A 120 -1.91 0.62 20.68
N ARG A 121 -2.38 0.87 19.45
CA ARG A 121 -3.70 1.43 19.25
C ARG A 121 -4.75 0.54 19.91
N GLU A 122 -5.60 1.16 20.71
CA GLU A 122 -6.83 0.54 21.14
C GLU A 122 -7.65 0.24 19.88
N ASP A 123 -8.19 -0.96 19.79
CA ASP A 123 -9.20 -1.23 18.77
C ASP A 123 -10.31 -0.23 19.06
N ASP A 124 -10.44 0.80 18.22
CA ASP A 124 -11.61 1.67 18.21
C ASP A 124 -12.79 0.70 18.22
N LYS A 125 -13.44 0.59 19.39
CA LYS A 125 -14.62 -0.23 19.57
C LYS A 125 -15.49 0.19 18.43
N SER A 126 -15.63 -0.72 17.47
CA SER A 126 -16.17 -0.42 16.16
C SER A 126 -17.38 0.45 16.44
N LYS A 127 -17.39 1.70 15.97
CA LYS A 127 -18.68 2.34 15.74
C LYS A 127 -19.39 1.29 14.92
N VAL A 128 -20.32 0.58 15.56
CA VAL A 128 -21.17 -0.40 14.92
C VAL A 128 -21.81 0.43 13.85
N VAL A 129 -21.29 0.30 12.63
CA VAL A 129 -21.81 0.95 11.44
C VAL A 129 -23.26 0.52 11.48
N SER A 130 -24.16 1.46 11.80
CA SER A 130 -25.56 1.10 11.98
C SER A 130 -26.02 0.51 10.63
N MET A 131 -27.04 -0.35 10.62
CA MET A 131 -27.58 -0.84 9.35
C MET A 131 -28.00 0.32 8.40
N GLU A 132 -28.19 1.54 8.92
CA GLU A 132 -28.44 2.75 8.14
C GLU A 132 -27.19 3.26 7.41
N ASP A 133 -25.99 3.12 8.00
CA ASP A 133 -24.72 3.44 7.34
C ASP A 133 -24.37 2.41 6.24
N GLN A 134 -24.80 1.15 6.38
CA GLN A 134 -24.68 0.15 5.30
C GLN A 134 -25.56 0.50 4.09
N ALA A 135 -26.73 1.11 4.32
CA ALA A 135 -27.58 1.61 3.24
C ALA A 135 -26.98 2.83 2.51
N LEU A 136 -26.21 3.67 3.20
CA LEU A 136 -25.42 4.77 2.59
C LEU A 136 -24.21 4.25 1.79
N LEU A 137 -23.54 3.20 2.27
CA LEU A 137 -22.46 2.52 1.54
C LEU A 137 -22.96 1.88 0.22
N SER A 138 -24.24 1.50 0.15
CA SER A 138 -24.87 1.01 -1.09
C SER A 138 -25.26 2.11 -2.10
N LYS A 139 -25.17 3.39 -1.73
CA LYS A 139 -25.50 4.55 -2.59
C LYS A 139 -24.33 5.46 -2.95
N GLY A 140 -23.13 5.20 -2.44
CA GLY A 140 -21.94 5.97 -2.77
C GLY A 140 -20.75 5.46 -1.97
N ILE A 141 -19.90 4.67 -2.62
CA ILE A 141 -18.62 4.23 -2.05
C ILE A 141 -17.82 5.49 -1.71
N SER A 142 -17.66 5.78 -0.42
CA SER A 142 -16.74 6.82 0.04
C SER A 142 -15.35 6.40 -0.42
N MET A 143 -14.85 7.07 -1.46
CA MET A 143 -13.50 6.84 -1.94
C MET A 143 -12.52 7.30 -0.87
N PRO A 144 -11.47 6.52 -0.57
CA PRO A 144 -10.48 6.92 0.42
C PRO A 144 -9.80 8.20 -0.05
N ASP A 145 -9.63 9.12 0.88
CA ASP A 145 -8.89 10.35 0.63
C ASP A 145 -7.40 10.04 0.48
N PHE A 146 -6.75 10.75 -0.44
CA PHE A 146 -5.32 10.63 -0.71
C PHE A 146 -4.58 11.94 -0.44
N GLN A 147 -3.30 11.78 -0.12
CA GLN A 147 -2.34 12.83 0.13
C GLN A 147 -1.18 12.74 -0.86
N LEU A 148 -0.67 13.90 -1.27
CA LEU A 148 0.47 14.04 -2.17
C LEU A 148 1.72 14.48 -1.41
N PHE A 149 2.76 13.67 -1.50
CA PHE A 149 4.07 13.98 -0.96
C PHE A 149 5.06 14.24 -2.11
N GLN A 150 5.91 15.23 -1.95
CA GLN A 150 6.95 15.60 -2.92
C GLN A 150 8.27 15.81 -2.18
N LYS A 151 9.38 15.52 -2.83
CA LYS A 151 10.70 15.83 -2.27
C LYS A 151 10.95 17.33 -2.15
N ASP A 152 11.49 17.74 -1.01
CA ASP A 152 12.06 19.06 -0.79
C ASP A 152 13.49 19.18 -1.38
N GLN A 153 14.16 20.29 -1.08
CA GLN A 153 15.54 20.53 -1.52
C GLN A 153 16.57 19.63 -0.83
N GLU A 154 16.21 19.08 0.33
CA GLU A 154 17.05 18.18 1.13
C GLU A 154 16.83 16.69 0.75
N GLY A 155 15.83 16.42 -0.10
CA GLY A 155 15.50 15.09 -0.59
C GLY A 155 14.45 14.35 0.25
N PHE A 156 13.88 14.98 1.27
CA PHE A 156 12.84 14.40 2.11
C PHE A 156 11.45 14.62 1.52
N PHE A 157 10.57 13.61 1.66
CA PHE A 157 9.19 13.74 1.22
C PHE A 157 8.38 14.62 2.17
N VAL A 158 7.93 15.79 1.69
CA VAL A 158 7.04 16.71 2.40
C VAL A 158 5.64 16.67 1.81
N LEU A 159 4.62 16.90 2.65
CA LEU A 159 3.23 16.94 2.22
C LEU A 159 2.97 18.25 1.47
N VAL A 160 2.45 18.17 0.25
CA VAL A 160 2.34 19.35 -0.65
C VAL A 160 1.11 20.21 -0.32
N GLU A 161 0.06 19.64 0.28
CA GLU A 161 -1.14 20.37 0.70
C GLU A 161 -1.75 19.74 1.96
N GLU A 162 -1.43 20.28 3.14
CA GLU A 162 -2.04 19.87 4.40
C GLU A 162 -3.56 20.13 4.40
N GLY A 163 -4.37 19.10 4.65
CA GLY A 163 -5.82 19.22 4.86
C GLY A 163 -6.69 19.21 3.59
N LYS A 164 -6.12 19.22 2.39
CA LYS A 164 -6.88 19.02 1.14
C LYS A 164 -6.97 17.54 0.82
N LYS A 165 -7.98 16.90 1.40
CA LYS A 165 -8.40 15.56 1.01
C LYS A 165 -8.93 15.62 -0.41
N GLN A 166 -8.28 14.89 -1.32
CA GLN A 166 -8.66 14.85 -2.73
C GLN A 166 -8.91 13.41 -3.15
N ALA A 167 -9.87 13.25 -4.07
CA ALA A 167 -10.06 11.98 -4.73
C ALA A 167 -8.77 11.63 -5.50
N LEU A 168 -8.43 10.34 -5.54
CA LEU A 168 -7.23 9.87 -6.23
C LEU A 168 -7.15 10.41 -7.66
N ASN A 169 -8.27 10.38 -8.40
CA ASN A 169 -8.34 10.85 -9.77
C ASN A 169 -7.92 12.32 -9.93
N ASP A 170 -8.32 13.19 -9.00
CA ASP A 170 -7.96 14.61 -9.07
C ASP A 170 -6.45 14.80 -8.88
N LEU A 171 -5.84 14.04 -7.96
CA LEU A 171 -4.40 14.06 -7.72
C LEU A 171 -3.61 13.51 -8.92
N LEU A 172 -4.08 12.43 -9.53
CA LEU A 172 -3.47 11.85 -10.73
C LEU A 172 -3.48 12.87 -11.88
N MET A 173 -4.62 13.52 -12.10
CA MET A 173 -4.80 14.55 -13.13
C MET A 173 -3.94 15.77 -12.86
N LYS A 174 -3.89 16.24 -11.61
CA LYS A 174 -3.01 17.34 -11.18
C LYS A 174 -1.54 17.03 -11.45
N LEU A 175 -1.07 15.83 -11.09
CA LEU A 175 0.31 15.41 -11.34
C LEU A 175 0.64 15.26 -12.83
N ARG A 176 -0.33 14.85 -13.64
CA ARG A 176 -0.19 14.83 -15.10
C ARG A 176 -0.06 16.24 -15.65
N ASP A 177 -1.02 17.11 -15.34
CA ASP A 177 -1.15 18.42 -15.96
C ASP A 177 -0.08 19.40 -15.48
N GLU A 178 0.20 19.43 -14.17
CA GLU A 178 1.16 20.38 -13.59
C GLU A 178 2.59 19.87 -13.58
N LYS A 179 2.80 18.55 -13.42
CA LYS A 179 4.14 17.97 -13.22
C LYS A 179 4.61 17.09 -14.38
N ASN A 180 3.78 16.89 -15.42
CA ASN A 180 4.04 16.01 -16.55
C ASN A 180 4.38 14.56 -16.10
N THR A 181 3.68 14.09 -15.07
CA THR A 181 3.81 12.72 -14.56
C THR A 181 2.84 11.83 -15.33
N LYS A 182 3.36 10.91 -16.14
CA LYS A 182 2.55 9.99 -16.95
C LYS A 182 2.56 8.55 -16.44
N GLN A 183 3.49 8.22 -15.55
CA GLN A 183 3.64 6.87 -15.00
C GLN A 183 3.35 6.87 -13.50
N PHE A 184 2.46 5.99 -13.09
CA PHE A 184 2.05 5.78 -11.71
C PHE A 184 2.31 4.33 -11.34
N VAL A 185 3.09 4.12 -10.29
CA VAL A 185 3.52 2.78 -9.87
C VAL A 185 2.87 2.45 -8.55
N ASN A 186 2.02 1.44 -8.52
CA ASN A 186 1.39 0.96 -7.30
C ASN A 186 2.32 0.03 -6.52
N ILE A 187 2.50 0.31 -5.23
CA ILE A 187 3.27 -0.51 -4.29
C ILE A 187 2.32 -1.43 -3.56
N GLY A 188 2.21 -2.65 -4.10
CA GLY A 188 1.41 -3.73 -3.53
C GLY A 188 0.73 -4.55 -4.62
N PRO A 189 0.73 -5.89 -4.52
CA PRO A 189 0.00 -6.73 -5.47
C PRO A 189 -1.52 -6.54 -5.36
N GLY A 190 -2.21 -6.68 -6.49
CA GLY A 190 -3.66 -6.95 -6.55
C GLY A 190 -4.57 -5.79 -6.15
N GLN A 191 -4.00 -4.59 -6.01
CA GLN A 191 -4.75 -3.34 -5.85
C GLN A 191 -4.70 -2.56 -7.16
N SER A 192 -4.87 -3.22 -8.30
CA SER A 192 -5.17 -2.50 -9.53
C SER A 192 -6.42 -1.66 -9.25
N ILE A 193 -6.35 -0.34 -9.47
CA ILE A 193 -7.52 0.55 -9.35
C ILE A 193 -8.61 -0.10 -10.21
N SER A 194 -9.60 -0.74 -9.59
CA SER A 194 -10.42 -1.70 -10.31
C SER A 194 -11.52 -1.01 -11.10
N GLY A 195 -11.88 -1.59 -12.25
CA GLY A 195 -13.09 -1.26 -13.01
C GLY A 195 -12.99 -0.02 -13.93
N SER A 196 -14.16 0.60 -14.18
CA SER A 196 -14.34 1.71 -15.13
C SER A 196 -13.45 2.93 -14.84
N ALA A 197 -13.05 3.11 -13.58
CA ALA A 197 -12.13 4.17 -13.17
C ALA A 197 -10.75 4.02 -13.83
N LEU A 198 -10.25 2.79 -14.02
CA LEU A 198 -8.98 2.58 -14.74
C LEU A 198 -9.12 2.95 -16.21
N ASN A 199 -10.22 2.54 -16.86
CA ASN A 199 -10.48 2.84 -18.27
C ASN A 199 -10.53 4.36 -18.51
N GLU A 200 -11.20 5.11 -17.64
CA GLU A 200 -11.22 6.57 -17.71
C GLU A 200 -9.84 7.21 -17.53
N LEU A 201 -8.93 6.58 -16.79
CA LEU A 201 -7.56 7.07 -16.58
C LEU A 201 -6.64 6.69 -17.76
N VAL A 202 -6.84 5.51 -18.35
CA VAL A 202 -6.12 5.06 -19.56
C VAL A 202 -6.46 5.95 -20.75
N ASP A 203 -7.73 6.30 -20.95
CA ASP A 203 -8.18 7.26 -21.96
C ASP A 203 -7.54 8.65 -21.80
N LYS A 204 -7.00 8.93 -20.61
CA LYS A 204 -6.34 10.18 -20.24
C LYS A 204 -4.81 10.13 -20.31
N GLU A 205 -4.26 9.14 -21.01
CA GLU A 205 -2.82 8.88 -21.19
C GLU A 205 -2.04 8.58 -19.90
N LEU A 206 -2.72 8.06 -18.88
CA LEU A 206 -2.05 7.65 -17.63
C LEU A 206 -1.65 6.18 -17.71
N ASN A 207 -0.38 5.90 -17.46
CA ASN A 207 0.12 4.52 -17.34
C ASN A 207 0.20 4.14 -15.86
N ILE A 208 -0.65 3.21 -15.43
CA ILE A 208 -0.70 2.71 -14.05
C ILE A 208 -0.25 1.26 -14.05
N MET A 209 0.80 0.95 -13.29
CA MET A 209 1.42 -0.38 -13.25
C MET A 209 1.71 -0.80 -11.82
N GLU A 210 1.74 -2.10 -11.52
CA GLU A 210 2.20 -2.58 -10.23
C GLU A 210 3.73 -2.66 -10.20
N SER A 211 4.34 -2.39 -9.04
CA SER A 211 5.80 -2.48 -8.88
C SER A 211 6.34 -3.89 -9.14
N ILE A 212 5.50 -4.90 -8.94
CA ILE A 212 5.84 -6.30 -9.17
C ILE A 212 5.90 -6.60 -10.67
N ASP A 213 4.91 -6.14 -11.45
CA ASP A 213 4.88 -6.31 -12.90
C ASP A 213 6.05 -5.62 -13.60
N LEU A 214 6.45 -4.47 -13.05
CA LEU A 214 7.59 -3.74 -13.55
C LEU A 214 8.91 -4.49 -13.36
N ASP A 215 9.01 -5.46 -12.46
CA ASP A 215 10.27 -6.11 -12.13
C ASP A 215 10.44 -7.47 -12.85
N PRO A 216 11.26 -7.55 -13.91
CA PRO A 216 11.58 -8.82 -14.59
C PRO A 216 12.02 -9.96 -13.68
N MET A 217 12.65 -9.67 -12.54
CA MET A 217 13.08 -10.68 -11.57
C MET A 217 11.94 -11.23 -10.72
N LEU A 218 10.75 -10.65 -10.81
CA LEU A 218 9.51 -11.09 -10.19
C LEU A 218 8.52 -11.66 -11.21
N SER A 219 8.96 -12.03 -12.42
CA SER A 219 8.12 -12.68 -13.43
C SER A 219 7.47 -13.99 -12.96
N TRP A 220 8.08 -14.66 -11.97
CA TRP A 220 7.52 -15.84 -11.30
C TRP A 220 6.40 -15.53 -10.29
N PHE A 221 6.19 -14.26 -9.93
CA PHE A 221 5.27 -13.89 -8.85
C PHE A 221 3.83 -14.28 -9.17
N TRP A 222 3.44 -14.17 -10.44
CA TRP A 222 2.10 -14.46 -10.95
C TRP A 222 1.96 -15.86 -11.56
N ASP A 223 2.82 -16.81 -11.20
CA ASP A 223 2.90 -18.11 -11.88
C ASP A 223 1.52 -18.74 -12.17
N ILE A 224 1.38 -19.22 -13.41
CA ILE A 224 0.17 -19.29 -14.27
C ILE A 224 -0.99 -20.16 -13.73
N SER A 225 -0.79 -20.90 -12.64
CA SER A 225 -1.84 -21.72 -12.02
C SER A 225 -2.82 -20.94 -11.13
N SER A 226 -2.59 -19.64 -10.93
CA SER A 226 -3.45 -18.80 -10.10
C SER A 226 -4.74 -18.40 -10.85
N PRO A 227 -5.95 -18.69 -10.32
CA PRO A 227 -7.22 -18.28 -10.93
C PRO A 227 -7.36 -16.75 -11.10
N TYR A 228 -6.52 -15.95 -10.45
CA TYR A 228 -6.48 -14.50 -10.58
C TYR A 228 -5.90 -14.00 -11.91
N CYS A 229 -4.99 -14.76 -12.56
CA CYS A 229 -4.52 -14.42 -13.90
C CYS A 229 -5.64 -14.53 -14.96
N TYR A 230 -6.64 -15.37 -14.74
CA TYR A 230 -7.79 -15.51 -15.64
C TYR A 230 -8.80 -14.36 -15.51
N GLN A 231 -8.81 -13.63 -14.39
CA GLN A 231 -9.72 -12.49 -14.18
C GLN A 231 -9.15 -11.16 -14.68
N LEU A 232 -7.83 -11.03 -14.80
CA LEU A 232 -7.19 -9.84 -15.37
C LEU A 232 -7.04 -9.92 -16.90
N ALA A 233 -7.32 -11.07 -17.51
CA ALA A 233 -7.18 -11.32 -18.95
C ALA A 233 -8.51 -11.31 -19.73
N ASN A 234 -9.65 -11.03 -19.09
CA ASN A 234 -10.98 -10.93 -19.72
C ASN A 234 -11.68 -9.61 -19.39
#